data_AF-A0A8T9C1R6-F1
#
_entry.id   AF-A0A8T9C1R6-F1
#
_cell.length_a   1.000
_cell.length_b   1.000
_cell.length_c   1.000
_cell.angle_alpha   90.00
_cell.angle_beta   90.00
_cell.angle_gamma   90.00
#
_symmetry.space_group_name_H-M   'P 1'
#
loop_
_entity.id
_entity.type
_entity.pdbx_description
1 polymer ?
#
loop_
_entity_poly.entity_id
_entity_poly.type
_entity_poly.pdbx_seq_one_letter_code
_entity_poly.pdbx_strand_id
1 'polypeptide(L)'
;MSLTVTVDCDSGNDYDGRIGVRVSSIFVIGFGSMLGALLPIAAARTKKMRVPPLAFFITKYFGSGVIIATAFIHLLSPANAALNSPCNTGAITSYDWAQGIALMTIFLMFFIELMAARFDVFGNHAHDVEASDPAKDLIRQNEKSSDRSLDDTKGTNKIPSHNDSVMEVQGPSDGSPGSSSDSSIVPEVHRTRNSIPGRPDDLSYPPGGEDHLGHQRDHMIDDDHFAAQMTAIFILEFGVIFHSIFIGLTLAVTGDEFNVLYIVLVFHQTFEGLGLGSRLATADWPKKKAWMPWVLGAAYGFATPIAIAIGLGVRTSFAPNSQKTRIVNGVFDSISAGILIYTGLVELMAHEFMFNPEMRKSSIKMMLFAFLCMSVGAGLMALLGKWA
;
A
#
# COMPACT_ATOMS: atom_id res chain seq x y z
N MET A 1 -53.75 -4.59 8.97
CA MET A 1 -53.35 -3.87 10.18
C MET A 1 -51.87 -3.53 10.00
N SER A 2 -51.55 -2.35 9.48
CA SER A 2 -50.15 -1.94 9.31
C SER A 2 -49.62 -1.52 10.67
N LEU A 3 -48.73 -2.33 11.24
CA LEU A 3 -47.98 -1.95 12.44
C LEU A 3 -47.02 -0.83 12.04
N THR A 4 -47.38 0.42 12.34
CA THR A 4 -46.42 1.54 12.32
C THR A 4 -45.49 1.39 13.52
N VAL A 5 -44.29 0.90 13.29
CA VAL A 5 -43.21 0.92 14.29
C VAL A 5 -42.70 2.36 14.36
N THR A 6 -42.97 3.05 15.46
CA THR A 6 -42.38 4.35 15.74
C THR A 6 -40.94 4.11 16.20
N VAL A 7 -39.96 4.52 15.39
CA VAL A 7 -38.54 4.46 15.76
C VAL A 7 -38.22 5.68 16.61
N ASP A 8 -37.74 5.45 17.84
CA ASP A 8 -37.29 6.53 18.73
C ASP A 8 -35.85 6.94 18.37
N CYS A 9 -35.73 8.10 17.72
CA CYS A 9 -34.49 8.64 17.19
C CYS A 9 -33.75 9.59 18.15
N ASP A 10 -34.27 9.76 19.37
CA ASP A 10 -33.69 10.60 20.41
C ASP A 10 -33.45 9.81 21.72
N SER A 11 -33.43 8.48 21.60
CA SER A 11 -33.35 7.51 22.70
C SER A 11 -31.95 7.42 23.32
N GLY A 12 -31.53 8.49 24.01
CA GLY A 12 -30.42 8.49 24.98
C GLY A 12 -29.29 7.50 24.68
N ASN A 13 -28.94 6.67 25.67
CA ASN A 13 -28.07 5.51 25.47
C ASN A 13 -28.50 4.36 26.37
N ASP A 14 -27.99 3.16 26.06
CA ASP A 14 -28.36 1.91 26.71
C ASP A 14 -27.48 1.59 27.94
N TYR A 15 -26.90 2.60 28.59
CA TYR A 15 -26.00 2.39 29.71
C TYR A 15 -26.72 1.77 30.92
N ASP A 16 -26.34 0.54 31.24
CA ASP A 16 -26.97 -0.33 32.25
C ASP A 16 -26.40 -0.19 33.69
N GLY A 17 -25.49 0.76 33.94
CA GLY A 17 -24.92 0.95 35.27
C GLY A 17 -23.70 0.09 35.62
N ARG A 18 -23.25 -0.84 34.77
CA ARG A 18 -22.14 -1.78 35.04
C ARG A 18 -20.74 -1.14 34.96
N ILE A 19 -20.47 -0.11 35.76
CA ILE A 19 -19.24 0.69 35.67
C ILE A 19 -17.96 -0.13 35.87
N GLY A 20 -17.95 -1.08 36.81
CA GLY A 20 -16.76 -1.87 37.14
C GLY A 20 -16.24 -2.70 35.97
N VAL A 21 -17.15 -3.35 35.23
CA VAL A 21 -16.77 -4.18 34.08
C VAL A 21 -16.35 -3.30 32.90
N ARG A 22 -16.95 -2.12 32.73
CA ARG A 22 -16.51 -1.15 31.70
C ARG A 22 -15.16 -0.53 32.01
N VAL A 23 -14.83 -0.31 33.29
CA VAL A 23 -13.47 0.10 33.67
C VAL A 23 -12.48 -1.04 33.40
N SER A 24 -12.86 -2.30 33.64
CA SER A 24 -11.99 -3.43 33.28
C SER A 24 -11.74 -3.55 31.77
N SER A 25 -12.72 -3.18 30.92
CA SER A 25 -12.54 -3.25 29.46
C SER A 25 -11.45 -2.31 28.95
N ILE A 26 -11.28 -1.14 29.57
CA ILE A 26 -10.17 -0.20 29.28
C ILE A 26 -8.82 -0.92 29.36
N PHE A 27 -8.58 -1.66 30.45
CA PHE A 27 -7.30 -2.32 30.68
C PHE A 27 -7.12 -3.57 29.83
N VAL A 28 -8.17 -4.40 29.70
CA VAL A 28 -8.07 -5.66 28.95
C VAL A 28 -7.95 -5.41 27.45
N ILE A 29 -8.78 -4.53 26.89
CA ILE A 29 -8.68 -4.15 25.46
C ILE A 29 -7.37 -3.42 25.23
N GLY A 30 -6.98 -2.50 26.12
CA GLY A 30 -5.70 -1.78 26.02
C GLY A 30 -4.49 -2.70 26.06
N PHE A 31 -4.51 -3.74 26.90
CA PHE A 31 -3.44 -4.74 26.91
C PHE A 31 -3.44 -5.57 25.63
N GLY A 32 -4.61 -6.03 25.16
CA GLY A 32 -4.74 -6.82 23.93
C GLY A 32 -4.30 -6.06 22.67
N SER A 33 -4.74 -4.81 22.53
CA SER A 33 -4.39 -3.93 21.41
C SER A 33 -2.88 -3.63 21.40
N MET A 34 -2.30 -3.32 22.56
CA MET A 34 -0.87 -3.06 22.69
C MET A 34 -0.04 -4.30 22.40
N LEU A 35 -0.47 -5.47 22.88
CA LEU A 35 0.18 -6.74 22.57
C LEU A 35 0.10 -7.02 21.07
N GLY A 36 -1.07 -6.87 20.45
CA GLY A 36 -1.27 -7.06 19.01
C GLY A 36 -0.36 -6.17 18.17
N ALA A 37 -0.32 -4.88 18.47
CA ALA A 37 0.44 -3.91 17.69
C ALA A 37 1.96 -3.94 17.95
N LEU A 38 2.38 -4.05 19.22
CA LEU A 38 3.81 -3.95 19.56
C LEU A 38 4.56 -5.28 19.43
N LEU A 39 3.90 -6.43 19.55
CA LEU A 39 4.59 -7.73 19.48
C LEU A 39 5.25 -7.97 18.10
N PRO A 40 4.58 -7.74 16.95
CA PRO A 40 5.22 -7.90 15.64
C PRO A 40 6.41 -6.93 15.45
N ILE A 41 6.30 -5.70 15.97
CA ILE A 41 7.36 -4.69 15.92
C ILE A 41 8.56 -5.13 16.76
N ALA A 42 8.31 -5.60 17.99
CA ALA A 42 9.32 -6.14 18.89
C ALA A 42 10.02 -7.36 18.27
N ALA A 43 9.25 -8.27 17.68
CA ALA A 43 9.76 -9.45 17.00
C ALA A 43 10.69 -9.12 15.84
N ALA A 44 10.35 -8.12 15.03
CA ALA A 44 11.17 -7.72 13.88
C ALA A 44 12.43 -6.92 14.27
N ARG A 45 12.37 -6.13 15.36
CA ARG A 45 13.40 -5.15 15.69
C ARG A 45 14.30 -5.50 16.86
N THR A 46 13.91 -6.45 17.72
CA THR A 46 14.72 -6.84 18.89
C THR A 46 15.50 -8.12 18.62
N LYS A 47 16.83 -8.06 18.79
CA LYS A 47 17.70 -9.27 18.69
C LYS A 47 17.48 -10.26 19.84
N LYS A 48 16.73 -9.87 20.87
CA LYS A 48 16.45 -10.67 22.06
C LYS A 48 15.32 -11.69 21.85
N MET A 49 14.37 -11.40 20.96
CA MET A 49 13.28 -12.31 20.62
C MET A 49 13.63 -13.09 19.35
N ARG A 50 13.96 -14.39 19.49
CA ARG A 50 14.18 -15.27 18.33
C ARG A 50 12.84 -15.83 17.86
N VAL A 51 12.11 -15.05 17.07
CA VAL A 51 10.85 -15.51 16.48
C VAL A 51 11.14 -16.29 15.20
N PRO A 52 10.55 -17.50 15.01
CA PRO A 52 10.78 -18.27 13.80
C PRO A 52 10.24 -17.49 12.58
N PRO A 53 10.95 -17.47 11.44
CA PRO A 53 10.51 -16.76 10.23
C PRO A 53 9.09 -17.14 9.77
N LEU A 54 8.71 -18.40 9.99
CA LEU A 54 7.37 -18.90 9.70
C LEU A 54 6.27 -18.20 10.52
N ALA A 55 6.51 -17.88 11.79
CA ALA A 55 5.52 -17.18 12.61
C ALA A 55 5.32 -15.73 12.12
N PHE A 56 6.41 -15.04 11.79
CA PHE A 56 6.33 -13.69 11.22
C PHE A 56 5.62 -13.69 9.86
N PHE A 57 5.89 -14.70 9.03
CA PHE A 57 5.19 -14.92 7.77
C PHE A 57 3.68 -15.11 7.98
N ILE A 58 3.27 -16.01 8.88
CA ILE A 58 1.85 -16.25 9.18
C ILE A 58 1.19 -14.97 9.68
N THR A 59 1.79 -14.29 10.66
CA THR A 59 1.29 -13.03 11.22
C THR A 59 1.08 -11.96 10.16
N LYS A 60 2.03 -11.81 9.23
CA LYS A 60 1.95 -10.83 8.14
C LYS A 60 0.75 -11.05 7.23
N TYR A 61 0.56 -12.27 6.70
CA TYR A 61 -0.53 -12.57 5.78
C TYR A 61 -1.89 -12.67 6.47
N PHE A 62 -1.92 -13.25 7.68
CA PHE A 62 -3.10 -13.24 8.53
C PHE A 62 -3.59 -11.81 8.79
N GLY A 63 -2.66 -10.92 9.17
CA GLY A 63 -2.90 -9.51 9.42
C GLY A 63 -3.49 -8.77 8.21
N SER A 64 -2.97 -9.03 7.01
CA SER A 64 -3.55 -8.47 5.77
C SER A 64 -5.01 -8.88 5.57
N GLY A 65 -5.34 -10.14 5.85
CA GLY A 65 -6.72 -10.64 5.79
C GLY A 65 -7.64 -9.97 6.81
N VAL A 66 -7.13 -9.76 8.04
CA VAL A 66 -7.86 -9.04 9.08
C VAL A 66 -8.16 -7.61 8.64
N ILE A 67 -7.20 -6.86 8.10
CA ILE A 67 -7.42 -5.48 7.63
C ILE A 67 -8.50 -5.43 6.54
N ILE A 68 -8.44 -6.34 5.55
CA ILE A 68 -9.44 -6.41 4.48
C ILE A 68 -10.85 -6.68 5.04
N ALA A 69 -10.98 -7.65 5.95
CA ALA A 69 -12.26 -7.96 6.57
C ALA A 69 -12.77 -6.83 7.48
N THR A 70 -11.87 -6.12 8.18
CA THR A 70 -12.22 -4.93 8.96
C THR A 70 -12.87 -3.88 8.07
N ALA A 71 -12.26 -3.60 6.93
CA ALA A 71 -12.72 -2.59 5.98
C ALA A 71 -14.16 -2.85 5.48
N PHE A 72 -14.47 -4.10 5.11
CA PHE A 72 -15.79 -4.44 4.57
C PHE A 72 -16.84 -4.71 5.65
N ILE A 73 -16.49 -5.46 6.70
CA ILE A 73 -17.47 -6.03 7.64
C ILE A 73 -17.64 -5.14 8.86
N HIS A 74 -16.57 -4.53 9.35
CA HIS A 74 -16.58 -3.75 10.59
C HIS A 74 -16.63 -2.25 10.37
N LEU A 75 -16.32 -1.79 9.16
CA LEU A 75 -16.40 -0.39 8.77
C LEU A 75 -17.54 -0.13 7.79
N LEU A 76 -17.45 -0.67 6.58
CA LEU A 76 -18.41 -0.32 5.51
C LEU A 76 -19.84 -0.77 5.82
N SER A 77 -20.02 -1.97 6.36
CA SER A 77 -21.35 -2.50 6.69
C SER A 77 -22.05 -1.70 7.80
N PRO A 78 -21.44 -1.45 8.98
CA PRO A 78 -22.00 -0.56 10.00
C PRO A 78 -22.21 0.87 9.50
N ALA A 79 -21.30 1.40 8.69
CA ALA A 79 -21.47 2.71 8.08
C ALA A 79 -22.73 2.80 7.22
N ASN A 80 -22.97 1.77 6.41
CA ASN A 80 -24.17 1.65 5.59
C ASN A 80 -25.44 1.58 6.45
N ALA A 81 -25.42 0.80 7.54
CA ALA A 81 -26.54 0.72 8.47
C ALA A 81 -26.81 2.05 9.19
N ALA A 82 -25.76 2.78 9.55
CA ALA A 82 -25.86 4.08 10.21
C ALA A 82 -26.44 5.16 9.29
N LEU A 83 -26.01 5.23 8.03
CA LEU A 83 -26.48 6.22 7.06
C LEU A 83 -27.88 5.91 6.50
N ASN A 84 -28.24 4.63 6.34
CA ASN A 84 -29.58 4.22 5.89
C ASN A 84 -30.60 4.06 7.02
N SER A 85 -30.29 4.57 8.22
CA SER A 85 -31.20 4.41 9.35
C SER A 85 -32.49 5.23 9.15
N PRO A 86 -33.65 4.75 9.63
CA PRO A 86 -34.94 5.45 9.50
C PRO A 86 -35.00 6.79 10.25
N CYS A 87 -34.01 7.06 11.10
CA CYS A 87 -33.84 8.33 11.81
C CYS A 87 -33.19 9.42 10.96
N ASN A 88 -32.56 9.05 9.85
CA ASN A 88 -31.98 10.01 8.93
C ASN A 88 -33.06 10.49 7.95
N THR A 89 -33.01 11.77 7.61
CA THR A 89 -33.93 12.39 6.65
C THR A 89 -33.17 13.17 5.60
N GLY A 90 -33.77 13.36 4.42
CA GLY A 90 -33.20 14.14 3.33
C GLY A 90 -32.32 13.35 2.37
N ALA A 91 -31.38 14.05 1.71
CA ALA A 91 -30.57 13.48 0.63
C ALA A 91 -29.63 12.34 1.09
N ILE A 92 -29.35 12.22 2.39
CA ILE A 92 -28.45 11.19 2.91
C ILE A 92 -29.05 9.78 2.88
N THR A 93 -30.37 9.65 2.69
CA THR A 93 -31.06 8.36 2.54
C THR A 93 -31.48 8.06 1.10
N SER A 94 -31.21 8.96 0.15
CA SER A 94 -31.63 8.78 -1.24
C SER A 94 -30.64 7.97 -2.08
N TYR A 95 -29.46 7.67 -1.51
CA TYR A 95 -28.37 6.97 -2.18
C TYR A 95 -27.57 6.19 -1.15
N ASP A 96 -26.88 5.15 -1.60
CA ASP A 96 -25.95 4.33 -0.81
C ASP A 96 -24.64 5.10 -0.53
N TRP A 97 -24.76 6.16 0.28
CA TRP A 97 -23.68 7.10 0.55
C TRP A 97 -22.48 6.45 1.23
N ALA A 98 -22.66 5.36 1.98
CA ALA A 98 -21.52 4.70 2.61
C ALA A 98 -20.54 4.15 1.56
N GLN A 99 -21.07 3.41 0.60
CA GLN A 99 -20.33 2.86 -0.54
C GLN A 99 -19.84 3.98 -1.46
N GLY A 100 -20.64 5.03 -1.66
CA GLY A 100 -20.24 6.22 -2.43
C GLY A 100 -19.03 6.93 -1.83
N ILE A 101 -19.05 7.21 -0.52
CA ILE A 101 -17.94 7.86 0.20
C ILE A 101 -16.71 6.96 0.22
N ALA A 102 -16.89 5.65 0.45
CA ALA A 102 -15.79 4.69 0.38
C ALA A 102 -15.13 4.68 -1.01
N LEU A 103 -15.93 4.67 -2.08
CA LEU A 103 -15.44 4.74 -3.46
C LEU A 103 -14.69 6.06 -3.75
N MET A 104 -15.24 7.20 -3.34
CA MET A 104 -14.56 8.50 -3.47
C MET A 104 -13.22 8.50 -2.74
N THR A 105 -13.18 7.88 -1.56
CA THR A 105 -11.95 7.76 -0.76
C THR A 105 -10.93 6.85 -1.44
N ILE A 106 -11.34 5.73 -2.05
CA ILE A 106 -10.46 4.85 -2.83
C ILE A 106 -9.81 5.61 -4.01
N PHE A 107 -10.61 6.38 -4.76
CA PHE A 107 -10.06 7.21 -5.86
C PHE A 107 -9.12 8.30 -5.34
N LEU A 108 -9.45 8.92 -4.20
CA LEU A 108 -8.60 9.90 -3.56
C LEU A 108 -7.28 9.29 -3.08
N MET A 109 -7.31 8.10 -2.47
CA MET A 109 -6.12 7.36 -2.05
C MET A 109 -5.22 7.06 -3.25
N PHE A 110 -5.78 6.49 -4.31
CA PHE A 110 -5.04 6.23 -5.53
C PHE A 110 -4.44 7.50 -6.13
N PHE A 111 -5.19 8.61 -6.14
CA PHE A 111 -4.69 9.90 -6.61
C PHE A 111 -3.55 10.43 -5.75
N ILE A 112 -3.67 10.35 -4.42
CA ILE A 112 -2.61 10.77 -3.49
C ILE A 112 -1.36 9.93 -3.71
N GLU A 113 -1.47 8.62 -3.85
CA GLU A 113 -0.32 7.76 -4.14
C GLU A 113 0.30 8.06 -5.50
N LEU A 114 -0.52 8.30 -6.53
CA LEU A 114 -0.03 8.68 -7.85
C LEU A 114 0.70 10.03 -7.82
N MET A 115 0.17 11.00 -7.08
CA MET A 115 0.82 12.30 -6.89
C MET A 115 2.10 12.17 -6.08
N ALA A 116 2.08 11.40 -4.99
CA ALA A 116 3.28 11.11 -4.22
C ALA A 116 4.35 10.51 -5.13
N ALA A 117 4.04 9.44 -5.87
CA ALA A 117 4.96 8.80 -6.82
C ALA A 117 5.41 9.75 -7.94
N ARG A 118 4.57 10.68 -8.38
CA ARG A 118 4.90 11.63 -9.45
C ARG A 118 5.79 12.77 -8.96
N PHE A 119 5.45 13.42 -7.85
CA PHE A 119 6.24 14.51 -7.28
C PHE A 119 7.57 13.99 -6.73
N ASP A 120 7.64 12.72 -6.35
CA ASP A 120 8.87 12.00 -6.05
C ASP A 120 9.82 11.97 -7.27
N VAL A 121 9.28 11.75 -8.47
CA VAL A 121 10.04 11.76 -9.72
C VAL A 121 10.50 13.17 -10.14
N PHE A 122 9.74 14.22 -9.82
CA PHE A 122 10.02 15.60 -10.26
C PHE A 122 10.73 16.48 -9.21
N GLY A 123 10.78 16.08 -7.94
CA GLY A 123 11.31 16.88 -6.84
C GLY A 123 12.82 17.14 -6.87
N ASN A 124 13.58 16.42 -7.70
CA ASN A 124 15.05 16.50 -7.75
C ASN A 124 15.64 17.09 -9.05
N HIS A 125 14.85 17.80 -9.87
CA HIS A 125 15.38 18.61 -10.99
C HIS A 125 14.92 20.07 -10.92
N ALA A 126 15.10 20.71 -9.76
CA ALA A 126 15.19 22.16 -9.67
C ALA A 126 16.66 22.62 -9.80
N HIS A 127 17.35 22.19 -10.87
CA HIS A 127 18.41 22.93 -11.55
C HIS A 127 18.63 22.27 -12.92
N ASP A 128 18.24 23.01 -13.96
CA ASP A 128 18.65 22.88 -15.36
C ASP A 128 18.30 21.59 -16.12
N VAL A 129 17.02 21.32 -16.35
CA VAL A 129 16.60 20.71 -17.63
C VAL A 129 15.31 21.37 -18.10
N GLU A 130 15.48 22.33 -19.01
CA GLU A 130 14.44 22.77 -19.92
C GLU A 130 13.85 21.51 -20.58
N ALA A 131 12.63 21.14 -20.19
CA ALA A 131 11.93 20.02 -20.78
C ALA A 131 11.76 20.29 -22.29
N SER A 132 12.63 19.68 -23.10
CA SER A 132 12.46 19.60 -24.54
C SER A 132 11.16 18.86 -24.83
N ASP A 133 10.10 19.64 -25.00
CA ASP A 133 8.87 19.21 -25.64
C ASP A 133 9.21 18.82 -27.09
N PRO A 134 9.07 17.54 -27.49
CA PRO A 134 9.35 17.12 -28.87
C PRO A 134 8.44 17.83 -29.89
N ALA A 135 7.32 18.44 -29.47
CA ALA A 135 6.50 19.27 -30.32
C ALA A 135 7.15 20.63 -30.66
N LYS A 136 8.02 21.17 -29.80
CA LYS A 136 8.73 22.44 -30.06
C LYS A 136 9.90 22.28 -31.02
N ASP A 137 10.57 21.12 -31.03
CA ASP A 137 11.68 20.87 -31.97
C ASP A 137 11.19 20.70 -33.42
N LEU A 138 9.98 20.17 -33.61
CA LEU A 138 9.34 20.10 -34.93
C LEU A 138 8.94 21.48 -35.47
N ILE A 139 8.54 22.40 -34.60
CA ILE A 139 8.24 23.79 -34.99
C ILE A 139 9.53 24.54 -35.34
N ARG A 140 10.61 24.33 -34.58
CA ARG A 140 11.91 24.99 -34.80
C ARG A 140 12.67 24.48 -36.04
N GLN A 141 12.46 23.22 -36.44
CA GLN A 141 12.99 22.70 -37.71
C GLN A 141 12.28 23.29 -38.93
N ASN A 142 10.99 23.62 -38.82
CA ASN A 142 10.24 24.30 -39.88
C ASN A 142 10.60 25.78 -40.03
N GLU A 143 11.05 26.46 -38.97
CA GLU A 143 11.59 27.82 -39.09
C GLU A 143 13.01 27.85 -39.70
N LYS A 144 13.86 26.86 -39.39
CA LYS A 144 15.23 26.81 -39.93
C LYS A 144 15.33 26.41 -41.40
N SER A 145 14.29 25.80 -41.98
CA SER A 145 14.26 25.46 -43.41
C SER A 145 13.84 26.64 -44.30
N SER A 146 13.30 27.72 -43.73
CA SER A 146 12.81 28.88 -44.50
C SER A 146 13.85 29.99 -44.72
N ASP A 147 15.04 29.90 -44.13
CA ASP A 147 16.01 31.02 -44.09
C ASP A 147 17.39 30.70 -44.70
N ARG A 148 17.48 29.69 -45.56
CA ARG A 148 18.69 29.40 -46.36
C ARG A 148 18.43 29.45 -47.85
N SER A 149 18.14 30.64 -48.32
CA SER A 149 18.40 31.03 -49.70
C SER A 149 19.03 32.41 -49.70
N LEU A 150 20.18 32.54 -50.39
CA LEU A 150 21.02 33.72 -50.62
C LEU A 150 22.16 33.89 -49.60
N ASP A 151 23.38 33.45 -49.93
CA ASP A 151 24.44 34.35 -50.39
C ASP A 151 25.70 33.57 -50.84
N ASP A 152 26.47 34.20 -51.70
CA ASP A 152 27.40 33.64 -52.68
C ASP A 152 28.89 33.81 -52.27
N THR A 153 29.72 32.92 -52.81
CA THR A 153 31.15 33.05 -53.18
C THR A 153 32.33 33.07 -52.15
N LYS A 154 33.32 32.21 -52.51
CA LYS A 154 34.81 32.26 -52.36
C LYS A 154 35.50 31.41 -51.26
N GLY A 155 36.11 30.29 -51.71
CA GLY A 155 37.57 30.25 -51.93
C GLY A 155 38.49 29.41 -51.02
N THR A 156 38.99 28.31 -51.60
CA THR A 156 40.39 27.75 -51.53
C THR A 156 40.83 26.73 -50.46
N ASN A 157 40.95 25.47 -50.93
CA ASN A 157 42.08 24.51 -50.91
C ASN A 157 43.08 24.41 -49.73
N LYS A 158 43.28 23.16 -49.23
CA LYS A 158 44.57 22.42 -49.32
C LYS A 158 44.44 20.90 -49.00
N ILE A 159 45.25 20.11 -49.70
CA ILE A 159 45.36 18.64 -49.82
C ILE A 159 46.50 18.07 -48.91
N PRO A 160 46.53 16.76 -48.57
CA PRO A 160 47.32 16.17 -47.47
C PRO A 160 48.65 15.52 -47.90
N SER A 161 49.46 15.04 -46.93
CA SER A 161 50.73 14.31 -47.17
C SER A 161 50.81 13.00 -46.40
N HIS A 162 51.08 11.93 -47.15
CA HIS A 162 51.55 10.60 -46.72
C HIS A 162 53.02 10.66 -46.24
N ASN A 163 53.47 9.61 -45.53
CA ASN A 163 54.73 8.92 -45.87
C ASN A 163 54.87 7.54 -45.21
N ASP A 164 55.40 6.63 -46.02
CA ASP A 164 55.66 5.20 -45.81
C ASP A 164 56.93 4.91 -44.98
N SER A 165 57.07 3.66 -44.52
CA SER A 165 58.36 2.96 -44.43
C SER A 165 58.16 1.43 -44.41
N VAL A 166 59.02 0.75 -45.18
CA VAL A 166 59.01 -0.64 -45.66
C VAL A 166 60.13 -1.44 -44.96
N MET A 167 59.97 -2.76 -44.75
CA MET A 167 60.96 -3.80 -45.17
C MET A 167 60.55 -5.26 -44.90
N GLU A 168 60.87 -6.09 -45.90
CA GLU A 168 60.61 -7.51 -46.15
C GLU A 168 61.41 -8.50 -45.27
N VAL A 169 61.02 -9.79 -45.26
CA VAL A 169 61.82 -10.94 -45.78
C VAL A 169 60.90 -12.16 -45.97
N GLN A 170 61.16 -12.93 -47.05
CA GLN A 170 60.35 -14.03 -47.57
C GLN A 170 61.11 -15.37 -47.54
N GLY A 171 60.39 -16.51 -47.45
CA GLY A 171 60.90 -17.85 -47.77
C GLY A 171 59.81 -18.95 -47.69
N PRO A 172 59.85 -20.02 -48.52
CA PRO A 172 58.63 -20.70 -49.03
C PRO A 172 58.52 -22.22 -48.74
N SER A 173 57.44 -22.83 -49.26
CA SER A 173 57.24 -24.22 -49.78
C SER A 173 56.52 -25.33 -48.95
N ASP A 174 55.35 -25.72 -49.51
CA ASP A 174 54.78 -27.05 -49.88
C ASP A 174 54.60 -28.24 -48.90
N GLY A 175 53.39 -28.84 -48.95
CA GLY A 175 53.16 -30.30 -48.84
C GLY A 175 52.03 -30.80 -47.92
N SER A 176 50.90 -31.27 -48.50
CA SER A 176 49.87 -32.15 -47.88
C SER A 176 50.15 -33.64 -48.20
N PRO A 177 49.41 -34.67 -47.72
CA PRO A 177 48.40 -34.79 -46.64
C PRO A 177 48.68 -35.97 -45.65
N GLY A 178 47.99 -36.02 -44.50
CA GLY A 178 48.05 -37.20 -43.62
C GLY A 178 47.03 -37.18 -42.48
N SER A 179 46.10 -38.14 -42.53
CA SER A 179 45.03 -38.41 -41.57
C SER A 179 45.52 -39.09 -40.29
N SER A 180 45.00 -38.68 -39.11
CA SER A 180 44.36 -39.53 -38.08
C SER A 180 44.24 -38.81 -36.73
N SER A 181 43.05 -38.89 -36.12
CA SER A 181 42.70 -38.94 -34.67
C SER A 181 43.76 -38.50 -33.65
N ASP A 182 43.54 -37.63 -32.65
CA ASP A 182 42.44 -37.60 -31.67
C ASP A 182 42.63 -36.37 -30.74
N SER A 183 41.55 -35.93 -30.08
CA SER A 183 41.48 -35.11 -28.85
C SER A 183 42.29 -33.79 -28.71
N SER A 184 41.58 -32.66 -28.65
CA SER A 184 41.44 -31.81 -27.44
C SER A 184 41.14 -30.32 -27.75
N ILE A 185 40.31 -29.71 -26.88
CA ILE A 185 40.14 -28.26 -26.60
C ILE A 185 39.10 -27.47 -27.45
N VAL A 186 38.17 -26.86 -26.69
CA VAL A 186 37.11 -25.83 -26.93
C VAL A 186 37.42 -24.82 -28.06
N PRO A 187 36.43 -24.30 -28.83
CA PRO A 187 35.79 -23.01 -28.45
C PRO A 187 34.31 -22.78 -28.92
N GLU A 188 33.61 -21.96 -28.13
CA GLU A 188 32.83 -20.78 -28.57
C GLU A 188 31.44 -20.86 -29.25
N VAL A 189 30.70 -19.80 -28.93
CA VAL A 189 29.28 -19.49 -29.03
C VAL A 189 28.91 -18.97 -30.41
N HIS A 190 27.83 -19.48 -31.00
CA HIS A 190 26.87 -18.68 -31.80
C HIS A 190 25.55 -19.44 -31.96
N ARG A 191 24.48 -18.95 -31.33
CA ARG A 191 23.09 -19.30 -31.70
C ARG A 191 22.36 -18.03 -32.10
N THR A 192 22.29 -17.82 -33.39
CA THR A 192 21.40 -16.89 -34.08
C THR A 192 19.95 -17.14 -33.64
N ARG A 193 19.31 -16.10 -33.08
CA ARG A 193 17.86 -16.07 -32.90
C ARG A 193 17.30 -15.01 -33.84
N ASN A 194 16.66 -15.48 -34.91
CA ASN A 194 15.92 -14.65 -35.85
C ASN A 194 14.84 -13.84 -35.13
N SER A 195 14.94 -12.51 -35.15
CA SER A 195 13.82 -11.60 -34.86
C SER A 195 13.33 -11.01 -36.17
N ILE A 196 12.04 -11.19 -36.47
CA ILE A 196 11.37 -10.62 -37.64
C ILE A 196 11.21 -9.10 -37.40
N PRO A 197 11.66 -8.21 -38.31
CA PRO A 197 11.45 -6.77 -38.15
C PRO A 197 9.98 -6.39 -38.37
N GLY A 198 9.40 -5.66 -37.42
CA GLY A 198 8.10 -5.01 -37.56
C GLY A 198 8.15 -3.82 -38.52
N ARG A 199 7.00 -3.46 -39.11
CA ARG A 199 6.84 -2.36 -40.07
C ARG A 199 7.03 -0.98 -39.38
N PRO A 200 7.56 0.05 -40.05
CA PRO A 200 7.97 1.31 -39.42
C PRO A 200 6.87 2.19 -38.80
N ASP A 201 5.58 1.84 -38.94
CA ASP A 201 4.47 2.77 -38.68
C ASP A 201 3.46 2.26 -37.62
N ASP A 202 3.80 1.26 -36.81
CA ASP A 202 2.89 0.75 -35.77
C ASP A 202 3.09 1.51 -34.44
N LEU A 203 2.13 2.37 -34.10
CA LEU A 203 2.16 3.31 -32.97
C LEU A 203 1.50 2.74 -31.70
N SER A 204 1.46 1.41 -31.56
CA SER A 204 0.92 0.75 -30.37
C SER A 204 2.00 -0.04 -29.64
N TYR A 205 2.39 0.46 -28.46
CA TYR A 205 3.37 -0.06 -27.49
C TYR A 205 4.84 0.40 -27.67
N PRO A 206 5.47 1.07 -26.68
CA PRO A 206 6.89 1.38 -26.73
C PRO A 206 7.72 0.11 -26.51
N PRO A 207 8.77 -0.14 -27.32
CA PRO A 207 9.65 -1.29 -27.13
C PRO A 207 10.56 -1.04 -25.91
N GLY A 208 10.41 -1.88 -24.88
CA GLY A 208 11.46 -2.11 -23.88
C GLY A 208 12.63 -2.84 -24.53
N GLY A 209 13.83 -2.87 -23.95
CA GLY A 209 14.26 -2.46 -22.62
C GLY A 209 15.61 -3.12 -22.42
N GLU A 210 16.67 -2.31 -22.45
CA GLU A 210 18.05 -2.75 -22.24
C GLU A 210 18.60 -2.06 -20.96
N ASP A 211 18.52 -2.83 -19.87
CA ASP A 211 19.57 -3.14 -18.89
C ASP A 211 20.79 -2.22 -18.62
N HIS A 212 20.69 -0.87 -18.68
CA HIS A 212 21.82 0.01 -18.27
C HIS A 212 21.46 1.18 -17.32
N LEU A 213 20.72 0.92 -16.24
CA LEU A 213 20.52 1.92 -15.17
C LEU A 213 20.76 1.37 -13.75
N GLY A 214 21.41 0.22 -13.63
CA GLY A 214 21.57 -0.51 -12.36
C GLY A 214 22.73 -0.09 -11.45
N HIS A 215 23.61 0.85 -11.83
CA HIS A 215 24.86 1.06 -11.08
C HIS A 215 25.30 2.51 -10.83
N GLN A 216 24.39 3.49 -10.82
CA GLN A 216 24.73 4.84 -10.36
C GLN A 216 23.66 5.42 -9.43
N ARG A 217 23.24 4.63 -8.46
CA ARG A 217 22.12 4.99 -7.58
C ARG A 217 22.26 4.41 -6.16
N ASP A 218 23.51 4.21 -5.74
CA ASP A 218 23.83 4.02 -4.33
C ASP A 218 24.00 5.41 -3.71
N HIS A 219 23.11 5.75 -2.76
CA HIS A 219 23.15 6.88 -1.81
C HIS A 219 22.16 8.07 -1.91
N MET A 220 21.19 8.14 -2.83
CA MET A 220 20.19 9.25 -2.79
C MET A 220 18.73 8.93 -3.16
N ILE A 221 18.33 7.64 -3.31
CA ILE A 221 16.92 7.25 -3.56
C ILE A 221 16.14 6.94 -2.26
N ASP A 222 16.82 6.86 -1.12
CA ASP A 222 16.23 6.30 0.11
C ASP A 222 15.19 7.24 0.77
N ASP A 223 15.25 8.56 0.51
CA ASP A 223 14.34 9.53 1.14
C ASP A 223 12.99 9.68 0.42
N ASP A 224 12.95 9.30 -0.85
CA ASP A 224 11.93 9.64 -1.85
C ASP A 224 10.79 8.59 -1.86
N HIS A 225 11.14 7.32 -2.10
CA HIS A 225 10.22 6.17 -1.91
C HIS A 225 9.68 6.07 -0.48
N PHE A 226 10.46 6.56 0.49
CA PHE A 226 10.09 6.60 1.89
C PHE A 226 8.91 7.55 2.14
N ALA A 227 8.81 8.70 1.46
CA ALA A 227 7.74 9.67 1.69
C ALA A 227 6.35 9.11 1.28
N ALA A 228 6.26 8.44 0.13
CA ALA A 228 5.03 7.81 -0.33
C ALA A 228 4.59 6.67 0.60
N GLN A 229 5.54 5.79 0.97
CA GLN A 229 5.28 4.69 1.91
C GLN A 229 4.84 5.20 3.30
N MET A 230 5.47 6.26 3.80
CA MET A 230 5.07 6.86 5.08
C MET A 230 3.69 7.49 5.00
N THR A 231 3.37 8.15 3.88
CA THR A 231 2.05 8.75 3.66
C THR A 231 0.96 7.67 3.72
N ALA A 232 1.15 6.54 3.03
CA ALA A 232 0.22 5.41 3.08
C ALA A 232 0.05 4.85 4.50
N ILE A 233 1.14 4.65 5.24
CA ILE A 233 1.10 4.17 6.64
C ILE A 233 0.36 5.15 7.56
N PHE A 234 0.61 6.45 7.46
CA PHE A 234 -0.08 7.44 8.29
C PHE A 234 -1.56 7.53 7.96
N ILE A 235 -1.94 7.40 6.68
CA ILE A 235 -3.34 7.42 6.28
C ILE A 235 -4.06 6.15 6.74
N LEU A 236 -3.43 4.98 6.61
CA LEU A 236 -3.94 3.73 7.20
C LEU A 236 -4.15 3.89 8.71
N GLU A 237 -3.13 4.39 9.43
CA GLU A 237 -3.20 4.60 10.88
C GLU A 237 -4.35 5.54 11.25
N PHE A 238 -4.55 6.62 10.50
CA PHE A 238 -5.70 7.51 10.66
C PHE A 238 -7.01 6.73 10.55
N GLY A 239 -7.21 5.93 9.48
CA GLY A 239 -8.44 5.16 9.30
C GLY A 239 -8.72 4.18 10.44
N VAL A 240 -7.67 3.46 10.89
CA VAL A 240 -7.76 2.50 12.00
C VAL A 240 -8.04 3.19 13.35
N ILE A 241 -7.39 4.33 13.63
CA ILE A 241 -7.59 5.08 14.88
C ILE A 241 -9.02 5.65 14.94
N PHE A 242 -9.53 6.24 13.85
CA PHE A 242 -10.88 6.80 13.83
C PHE A 242 -11.94 5.72 14.08
N HIS A 243 -11.79 4.56 13.46
CA HIS A 243 -12.64 3.40 13.72
C HIS A 243 -12.62 3.00 15.20
N SER A 244 -11.41 2.89 15.77
CA SER A 244 -11.16 2.50 17.15
C SER A 244 -11.80 3.46 18.17
N ILE A 245 -11.91 4.75 17.83
CA ILE A 245 -12.59 5.75 18.68
C ILE A 245 -14.08 5.45 18.78
N PHE A 246 -14.77 5.24 17.65
CA PHE A 246 -16.20 4.98 17.66
C PHE A 246 -16.54 3.65 18.34
N ILE A 247 -15.72 2.61 18.12
CA ILE A 247 -15.82 1.34 18.85
C ILE A 247 -15.75 1.57 20.37
N GLY A 248 -14.76 2.34 20.84
CA GLY A 248 -14.58 2.58 22.26
C GLY A 248 -15.74 3.37 22.88
N LEU A 249 -16.22 4.40 22.17
CA LEU A 249 -17.37 5.21 22.61
C LEU A 249 -18.66 4.38 22.71
N THR A 250 -18.95 3.53 21.73
CA THR A 250 -20.16 2.70 21.72
C THR A 250 -20.10 1.61 22.78
N LEU A 251 -18.96 0.94 22.96
CA LEU A 251 -18.77 -0.04 24.05
C LEU A 251 -18.97 0.58 25.44
N ALA A 252 -18.64 1.85 25.62
CA ALA A 252 -18.82 2.53 26.90
C ALA A 252 -20.30 2.73 27.29
N VAL A 253 -21.22 2.73 26.34
CA VAL A 253 -22.65 3.00 26.57
C VAL A 253 -23.61 1.90 26.08
N THR A 254 -23.11 0.83 25.46
CA THR A 254 -23.95 -0.31 25.04
C THR A 254 -24.58 -1.04 26.22
N GLY A 255 -25.79 -1.58 26.06
CA GLY A 255 -26.57 -2.22 27.12
C GLY A 255 -26.32 -3.71 27.26
N ASP A 256 -27.36 -4.52 27.02
CA ASP A 256 -27.35 -5.96 27.30
C ASP A 256 -26.30 -6.73 26.49
N GLU A 257 -25.97 -6.25 25.28
CA GLU A 257 -24.97 -6.82 24.38
C GLU A 257 -23.52 -6.60 24.85
N PHE A 258 -23.30 -5.77 25.88
CA PHE A 258 -21.97 -5.42 26.37
C PHE A 258 -21.07 -6.64 26.62
N ASN A 259 -21.58 -7.71 27.23
CA ASN A 259 -20.76 -8.88 27.55
C ASN A 259 -20.22 -9.56 26.30
N VAL A 260 -21.04 -9.67 25.26
CA VAL A 260 -20.64 -10.29 23.99
C VAL A 260 -19.71 -9.34 23.24
N LEU A 261 -20.09 -8.07 23.11
CA LEU A 261 -19.29 -7.03 22.45
C LEU A 261 -17.93 -6.87 23.11
N TYR A 262 -17.85 -6.90 24.43
CA TYR A 262 -16.59 -6.79 25.16
C TYR A 262 -15.64 -7.95 24.80
N ILE A 263 -16.11 -9.20 24.86
CA ILE A 263 -15.28 -10.37 24.52
C ILE A 263 -14.85 -10.30 23.05
N VAL A 264 -15.78 -10.01 22.15
CA VAL A 264 -15.51 -9.91 20.71
C VAL A 264 -14.48 -8.82 20.43
N LEU A 265 -14.59 -7.66 21.07
CA LEU A 265 -13.69 -6.52 20.87
C LEU A 265 -12.28 -6.77 21.41
N VAL A 266 -12.11 -7.58 22.46
CA VAL A 266 -10.77 -8.00 22.90
C VAL A 266 -10.04 -8.75 21.77
N PHE A 267 -10.72 -9.67 21.09
CA PHE A 267 -10.13 -10.41 19.97
C PHE A 267 -9.99 -9.53 18.72
N HIS A 268 -11.01 -8.75 18.38
CA HIS A 268 -11.02 -7.83 17.24
C HIS A 268 -9.81 -6.89 17.30
N GLN A 269 -9.67 -6.17 18.41
CA GLN A 269 -8.60 -5.17 18.58
C GLN A 269 -7.22 -5.82 18.66
N THR A 270 -7.11 -7.04 19.18
CA THR A 270 -5.84 -7.78 19.18
C THR A 270 -5.46 -8.20 17.75
N PHE A 271 -6.39 -8.68 16.95
CA PHE A 271 -6.14 -9.13 15.58
C PHE A 271 -5.88 -7.97 14.62
N GLU A 272 -6.66 -6.90 14.72
CA GLU A 272 -6.44 -5.68 13.94
C GLU A 272 -5.09 -5.04 14.32
N GLY A 273 -4.75 -5.00 15.62
CA GLY A 273 -3.44 -4.60 16.11
C GLY A 273 -2.32 -5.47 15.55
N LEU A 274 -2.50 -6.78 15.45
CA LEU A 274 -1.53 -7.68 14.83
C LEU A 274 -1.35 -7.40 13.34
N GLY A 275 -2.43 -7.07 12.63
CA GLY A 275 -2.38 -6.60 11.25
C GLY A 275 -1.56 -5.32 11.10
N LEU A 276 -1.92 -4.28 11.85
CA LEU A 276 -1.22 -3.00 11.85
C LEU A 276 0.26 -3.14 12.28
N GLY A 277 0.51 -3.85 13.38
CA GLY A 277 1.83 -4.09 13.92
C GLY A 277 2.73 -4.81 12.92
N SER A 278 2.20 -5.80 12.19
CA SER A 278 2.95 -6.48 11.13
C SER A 278 3.35 -5.54 9.99
N ARG A 279 2.49 -4.57 9.64
CA ARG A 279 2.79 -3.53 8.64
C ARG A 279 3.89 -2.61 9.10
N LEU A 280 3.75 -2.07 10.30
CA LEU A 280 4.75 -1.20 10.94
C LEU A 280 6.10 -1.90 11.11
N ALA A 281 6.09 -3.21 11.37
CA ALA A 281 7.28 -4.04 11.50
C ALA A 281 8.04 -4.23 10.17
N THR A 282 7.31 -4.40 9.06
CA THR A 282 7.89 -4.61 7.71
C THR A 282 8.22 -3.33 6.96
N ALA A 283 7.75 -2.18 7.42
CA ALA A 283 8.08 -0.91 6.79
C ALA A 283 9.56 -0.55 6.99
N ASP A 284 10.13 0.16 6.01
CA ASP A 284 11.51 0.62 6.05
C ASP A 284 11.56 1.97 6.75
N TRP A 285 12.26 2.03 7.89
CA TRP A 285 12.35 3.22 8.71
C TRP A 285 13.81 3.72 8.75
N PRO A 286 14.07 4.99 8.41
CA PRO A 286 15.37 5.62 8.57
C PRO A 286 15.89 5.44 9.99
N LYS A 287 17.20 5.25 10.14
CA LYS A 287 17.84 4.98 11.46
C LYS A 287 17.45 6.02 12.52
N LYS A 288 17.30 7.29 12.12
CA LYS A 288 16.90 8.40 13.00
C LYS A 288 15.42 8.33 13.46
N LYS A 289 14.56 7.66 12.70
CA LYS A 289 13.12 7.52 12.93
C LYS A 289 12.71 6.10 13.33
N ALA A 290 13.66 5.24 13.72
CA ALA A 290 13.39 3.85 14.09
C ALA A 290 12.46 3.69 15.33
N TRP A 291 12.21 4.77 16.07
CA TRP A 291 11.26 4.83 17.19
C TRP A 291 9.80 5.01 16.74
N MET A 292 9.56 5.54 15.53
CA MET A 292 8.23 5.84 15.01
C MET A 292 7.25 4.65 15.02
N PRO A 293 7.62 3.41 14.58
CA PRO A 293 6.67 2.30 14.60
C PRO A 293 6.18 1.97 16.01
N TRP A 294 7.02 2.15 17.04
CA TRP A 294 6.62 1.95 18.44
C TRP A 294 5.59 2.99 18.89
N VAL A 295 5.74 4.24 18.44
CA VAL A 295 4.79 5.31 18.78
C VAL A 295 3.48 5.14 18.02
N LEU A 296 3.52 4.74 16.76
CA LEU A 296 2.30 4.43 15.99
C LEU A 296 1.56 3.22 16.60
N GLY A 297 2.26 2.11 16.85
CA GLY A 297 1.66 0.95 17.51
C GLY A 297 1.10 1.26 18.91
N ALA A 298 1.74 2.16 19.67
CA ALA A 298 1.22 2.62 20.94
C ALA A 298 0.02 3.57 20.79
N ALA A 299 0.01 4.43 19.78
CA ALA A 299 -1.11 5.32 19.46
C ALA A 299 -2.38 4.50 19.16
N TYR A 300 -2.27 3.47 18.31
CA TYR A 300 -3.33 2.47 18.12
C TYR A 300 -3.74 1.82 19.44
N GLY A 301 -2.77 1.31 20.21
CA GLY A 301 -3.04 0.59 21.45
C GLY A 301 -3.82 1.42 22.49
N PHE A 302 -3.55 2.72 22.58
CA PHE A 302 -4.23 3.63 23.50
C PHE A 302 -5.51 4.25 22.96
N ALA A 303 -5.76 4.23 21.65
CA ALA A 303 -6.94 4.86 21.04
C ALA A 303 -8.26 4.36 21.65
N THR A 304 -8.49 3.04 21.63
CA THR A 304 -9.73 2.44 22.17
C THR A 304 -9.89 2.62 23.67
N PRO A 305 -8.86 2.36 24.53
CA PRO A 305 -8.96 2.64 25.97
C PRO A 305 -9.31 4.09 26.31
N ILE A 306 -8.69 5.05 25.61
CA ILE A 306 -9.00 6.48 25.79
C ILE A 306 -10.43 6.76 25.35
N ALA A 307 -10.87 6.22 24.22
CA ALA A 307 -12.24 6.38 23.74
C ALA A 307 -13.27 5.77 24.70
N ILE A 308 -13.01 4.60 25.29
CA ILE A 308 -13.88 4.01 26.33
C ILE A 308 -13.93 4.93 27.56
N ALA A 309 -12.79 5.44 28.02
CA ALA A 309 -12.73 6.34 29.17
C ALA A 309 -13.51 7.64 28.92
N ILE A 310 -13.36 8.23 27.73
CA ILE A 310 -14.14 9.40 27.29
C ILE A 310 -15.62 9.04 27.24
N GLY A 311 -15.98 7.93 26.59
CA GLY A 311 -17.36 7.45 26.47
C GLY A 311 -18.03 7.25 27.83
N LEU A 312 -17.29 6.73 28.81
CA LEU A 312 -17.74 6.64 30.20
C LEU A 312 -17.90 8.02 30.83
N GLY A 313 -16.98 8.97 30.57
CA GLY A 313 -17.08 10.34 31.06
C GLY A 313 -18.29 11.09 30.52
N VAL A 314 -18.58 10.95 29.23
CA VAL A 314 -19.71 11.61 28.55
C VAL A 314 -20.99 10.76 28.50
N ARG A 315 -21.03 9.63 29.21
CA ARG A 315 -22.11 8.64 29.16
C ARG A 315 -23.51 9.18 29.49
N THR A 316 -23.65 10.34 30.12
CA THR A 316 -24.97 10.94 30.41
C THR A 316 -25.49 11.80 29.26
N SER A 317 -24.65 12.16 28.30
CA SER A 317 -24.95 13.10 27.22
C SER A 317 -24.67 12.52 25.83
N PHE A 318 -23.88 11.45 25.75
CA PHE A 318 -23.63 10.76 24.50
C PHE A 318 -24.81 9.86 24.14
N ALA A 319 -25.43 10.13 22.99
CA ALA A 319 -26.56 9.38 22.48
C ALA A 319 -26.17 8.67 21.16
N PRO A 320 -25.69 7.41 21.19
CA PRO A 320 -25.20 6.71 20.00
C PRO A 320 -26.29 6.51 18.95
N ASN A 321 -27.56 6.49 19.36
CA ASN A 321 -28.71 6.32 18.49
C ASN A 321 -29.23 7.61 17.86
N SER A 322 -28.72 8.77 18.29
CA SER A 322 -29.14 10.07 17.72
C SER A 322 -28.79 10.19 16.24
N GLN A 323 -29.62 10.90 15.48
CA GLN A 323 -29.40 11.15 14.04
C GLN A 323 -28.01 11.73 13.77
N LYS A 324 -27.57 12.72 14.58
CA LYS A 324 -26.26 13.35 14.42
C LYS A 324 -25.12 12.36 14.58
N THR A 325 -25.19 11.50 15.59
CA THR A 325 -24.13 10.52 15.86
C THR A 325 -24.08 9.48 14.75
N ARG A 326 -25.23 8.99 14.26
CA ARG A 326 -25.29 8.04 13.14
C ARG A 326 -24.72 8.60 11.85
N ILE A 327 -25.01 9.87 11.53
CA ILE A 327 -24.44 10.53 10.34
C ILE A 327 -22.93 10.67 10.48
N VAL A 328 -22.45 11.14 11.63
CA VAL A 328 -21.01 11.29 11.89
C VAL A 328 -20.30 9.94 11.80
N ASN A 329 -20.76 8.93 12.55
CA ASN A 329 -20.19 7.59 12.53
C ASN A 329 -20.19 7.03 11.10
N GLY A 330 -21.33 7.10 10.41
CA GLY A 330 -21.47 6.58 9.06
C GLY A 330 -20.52 7.23 8.06
N VAL A 331 -20.31 8.55 8.12
CA VAL A 331 -19.35 9.24 7.24
C VAL A 331 -17.91 8.85 7.57
N PHE A 332 -17.50 8.90 8.83
CA PHE A 332 -16.13 8.58 9.24
C PHE A 332 -15.77 7.11 9.02
N ASP A 333 -16.71 6.19 9.28
CA ASP A 333 -16.51 4.76 9.03
C ASP A 333 -16.48 4.45 7.53
N SER A 334 -17.22 5.19 6.70
CA SER A 334 -17.14 5.05 5.23
C SER A 334 -15.81 5.53 4.65
N ILE A 335 -15.27 6.63 5.17
CA ILE A 335 -13.93 7.13 4.81
C ILE A 335 -12.88 6.11 5.24
N SER A 336 -12.95 5.66 6.50
CA SER A 336 -12.01 4.66 7.04
C SER A 336 -12.10 3.34 6.27
N ALA A 337 -13.31 2.89 5.91
CA ALA A 337 -13.52 1.73 5.03
C ALA A 337 -12.81 1.91 3.69
N GLY A 338 -12.99 3.06 3.03
CA GLY A 338 -12.35 3.34 1.75
C GLY A 338 -10.81 3.30 1.82
N ILE A 339 -10.23 3.87 2.88
CA ILE A 339 -8.79 3.81 3.16
C ILE A 339 -8.34 2.34 3.31
N LEU A 340 -8.97 1.59 4.21
CA LEU A 340 -8.57 0.21 4.50
C LEU A 340 -8.86 -0.76 3.33
N ILE A 341 -9.89 -0.50 2.52
CA ILE A 341 -10.15 -1.27 1.29
C ILE A 341 -9.01 -1.04 0.29
N TYR A 342 -8.64 0.22 0.06
CA TYR A 342 -7.54 0.55 -0.84
C TYR A 342 -6.24 -0.09 -0.37
N THR A 343 -5.84 0.17 0.87
CA THR A 343 -4.62 -0.40 1.44
C THR A 343 -4.67 -1.92 1.45
N GLY A 344 -5.76 -2.52 1.95
CA GLY A 344 -5.94 -3.97 2.02
C GLY A 344 -5.83 -4.68 0.67
N LEU A 345 -6.50 -4.16 -0.36
CA LEU A 345 -6.53 -4.81 -1.68
C LEU A 345 -5.29 -4.48 -2.53
N VAL A 346 -4.87 -3.23 -2.57
CA VAL A 346 -3.80 -2.75 -3.45
C VAL A 346 -2.44 -2.91 -2.76
N GLU A 347 -2.26 -2.29 -1.61
CA GLU A 347 -0.95 -2.27 -0.93
C GLU A 347 -0.62 -3.59 -0.23
N LEU A 348 -1.62 -4.32 0.29
CA LEU A 348 -1.36 -5.58 1.00
C LEU A 348 -1.52 -6.78 0.07
N MET A 349 -2.71 -7.02 -0.48
CA MET A 349 -2.97 -8.23 -1.25
C MET A 349 -2.25 -8.22 -2.61
N ALA A 350 -2.47 -7.20 -3.44
CA ALA A 350 -1.86 -7.16 -4.78
C ALA A 350 -0.34 -7.05 -4.70
N HIS A 351 0.19 -6.14 -3.88
CA HIS A 351 1.64 -5.97 -3.76
C HIS A 351 2.34 -7.23 -3.23
N GLU A 352 1.77 -7.93 -2.24
CA GLU A 352 2.43 -9.10 -1.65
C GLU A 352 2.36 -10.36 -2.49
N PHE A 353 1.29 -10.57 -3.27
CA PHE A 353 1.14 -11.78 -4.08
C PHE A 353 1.61 -11.57 -5.53
N MET A 354 1.29 -10.42 -6.12
CA MET A 354 1.51 -10.18 -7.55
C MET A 354 2.78 -9.37 -7.83
N PHE A 355 3.11 -8.37 -7.02
CA PHE A 355 4.25 -7.48 -7.30
C PHE A 355 5.54 -7.87 -6.57
N ASN A 356 5.45 -8.63 -5.47
CA ASN A 356 6.62 -9.13 -4.76
C ASN A 356 7.40 -10.18 -5.59
N PRO A 357 8.66 -9.92 -5.99
CA PRO A 357 9.47 -10.85 -6.77
C PRO A 357 9.75 -12.18 -6.04
N GLU A 358 9.84 -12.16 -4.71
CA GLU A 358 10.09 -13.37 -3.91
C GLU A 358 8.89 -14.32 -3.97
N MET A 359 7.67 -13.79 -3.86
CA MET A 359 6.45 -14.59 -3.92
C MET A 359 6.20 -15.14 -5.33
N ARG A 360 6.53 -14.37 -6.38
CA ARG A 360 6.45 -14.83 -7.77
C ARG A 360 7.39 -15.99 -8.10
N LYS A 361 8.57 -16.02 -7.46
CA LYS A 361 9.56 -17.10 -7.64
C LYS A 361 9.37 -18.27 -6.68
N SER A 362 8.52 -18.09 -5.66
CA SER A 362 8.26 -19.10 -4.63
C SER A 362 7.43 -20.27 -5.17
N SER A 363 7.53 -21.41 -4.49
CA SER A 363 6.71 -22.58 -4.83
C SER A 363 5.21 -22.27 -4.68
N ILE A 364 4.39 -22.87 -5.55
CA ILE A 364 2.92 -22.73 -5.49
C ILE A 364 2.35 -23.11 -4.11
N LYS A 365 2.99 -24.07 -3.42
CA LYS A 365 2.60 -24.50 -2.08
C LYS A 365 2.73 -23.36 -1.06
N MET A 366 3.81 -22.58 -1.14
CA MET A 366 4.03 -21.43 -0.26
C MET A 366 3.04 -20.30 -0.54
N MET A 367 2.75 -20.04 -1.82
CA MET A 367 1.74 -19.05 -2.23
C MET A 367 0.35 -19.44 -1.73
N LEU A 368 -0.06 -20.70 -1.90
CA LEU A 368 -1.33 -21.21 -1.38
C LEU A 368 -1.39 -21.18 0.15
N PHE A 369 -0.27 -21.44 0.83
CA PHE A 369 -0.18 -21.33 2.28
C PHE A 369 -0.35 -19.88 2.77
N ALA A 370 0.30 -18.90 2.13
CA ALA A 370 0.08 -17.48 2.41
C ALA A 370 -1.37 -17.06 2.17
N PHE A 371 -1.95 -17.47 1.04
CA PHE A 371 -3.33 -17.16 0.68
C PHE A 371 -4.33 -17.78 1.69
N LEU A 372 -4.06 -19.00 2.16
CA LEU A 372 -4.82 -19.62 3.24
C LEU A 372 -4.71 -18.82 4.54
N CYS A 373 -3.51 -18.41 4.95
CA CYS A 373 -3.31 -17.60 6.17
C CYS A 373 -4.10 -16.28 6.09
N MET A 374 -4.05 -15.60 4.95
CA MET A 374 -4.85 -14.40 4.69
C MET A 374 -6.35 -14.68 4.75
N SER A 375 -6.82 -15.75 4.11
CA SER A 375 -8.22 -16.17 4.13
C SER A 375 -8.71 -16.50 5.54
N VAL A 376 -7.87 -17.13 6.37
CA VAL A 376 -8.16 -17.42 7.78
C VAL A 376 -8.26 -16.14 8.60
N GLY A 377 -7.36 -15.17 8.38
CA GLY A 377 -7.44 -13.86 9.03
C GLY A 377 -8.74 -13.11 8.70
N ALA A 378 -9.09 -13.07 7.42
CA ALA A 378 -10.34 -12.47 6.96
C ALA A 378 -11.57 -13.21 7.53
N GLY A 379 -11.56 -14.55 7.50
CA GLY A 379 -12.65 -15.38 8.00
C GLY A 379 -12.87 -15.28 9.50
N LEU A 380 -11.79 -15.21 10.30
CA LEU A 380 -11.89 -15.01 11.75
C LEU A 380 -12.41 -13.63 12.08
N MET A 381 -11.93 -12.60 11.38
CA MET A 381 -12.42 -11.25 11.57
C MET A 381 -13.90 -11.10 11.16
N ALA A 382 -14.32 -11.76 10.09
CA ALA A 382 -15.72 -11.85 9.68
C ALA A 382 -16.59 -12.58 10.72
N LEU A 383 -16.08 -13.66 11.31
CA LEU A 383 -16.78 -14.41 12.36
C LEU A 383 -17.02 -13.53 13.60
N LEU A 384 -16.01 -12.74 13.99
CA LEU A 384 -16.17 -11.75 15.07
C LEU A 384 -17.26 -10.74 14.73
N GLY A 385 -17.35 -10.27 13.48
CA GLY A 385 -18.40 -9.34 13.04
C GLY A 385 -19.80 -9.92 12.97
N LYS A 386 -19.94 -11.26 12.95
CA LYS A 386 -21.24 -11.92 13.08
C LYS A 386 -21.70 -12.00 14.54
N TRP A 387 -20.75 -11.98 15.48
CA TRP A 387 -21.02 -12.16 16.91
C TRP A 387 -21.04 -10.84 17.68
N ALA A 388 -20.35 -9.81 17.19
CA ALA A 388 -20.65 -8.42 17.53
C ALA A 388 -22.02 -8.03 16.98
#